data_AF-A0A1Q8AZS6-F1
#
_entry.id   AF-A0A1Q8AZS6-F1
#
_cell.length_a   1.000
_cell.length_b   1.000
_cell.length_c   1.000
_cell.angle_alpha   90.00
_cell.angle_beta   90.00
_cell.angle_gamma   90.00
#
_symmetry.space_group_name_H-M   'P 1'
#
loop_
_entity.id
_entity.type
_entity.pdbx_description
1 polymer ?
#
loop_
_entity_poly.entity_id
_entity_poly.type
_entity_poly.pdbx_seq_one_letter_code
_entity_poly.pdbx_strand_id
1 'polypeptide(L)' 'MAKPLISVRLDERLVRNARKVLKAKSRTQTIEMSLEAVVELNKHRKLIEKYSGKARPGDFERS' A
#
# COMPACT_ATOMS: atom_id res chain seq x y z
N MET A 1 2.82 4.87 -20.13
CA MET A 1 1.48 5.30 -20.58
C MET A 1 0.98 6.43 -19.69
N ALA A 2 0.23 7.38 -20.23
CA ALA A 2 -0.37 8.44 -19.42
C ALA A 2 -1.46 7.84 -18.52
N LYS A 3 -1.47 8.23 -17.24
CA LYS A 3 -2.51 7.80 -16.29
C LYS A 3 -3.80 8.61 -16.53
N PRO A 4 -4.99 8.00 -16.39
CA PRO A 4 -6.24 8.74 -16.51
C PRO A 4 -6.36 9.79 -15.39
N LEU A 5 -6.89 10.96 -15.72
CA LEU A 5 -7.22 11.98 -14.73
C LEU A 5 -8.59 11.64 -14.12
N ILE A 6 -8.64 11.50 -12.80
CA ILE A 6 -9.86 11.14 -12.06
C ILE A 6 -10.17 12.26 -11.05
N SER A 7 -11.42 12.71 -11.03
CA SER A 7 -11.91 13.64 -10.02
C SER A 7 -12.52 12.87 -8.84
N VAL A 8 -12.03 13.12 -7.63
CA VAL A 8 -12.50 12.49 -6.39
C VAL A 8 -12.63 13.52 -5.28
N ARG A 9 -13.64 13.36 -4.41
CA ARG A 9 -13.76 14.15 -3.18
C ARG A 9 -13.04 13.43 -2.05
N LEU A 10 -12.14 14.11 -1.36
CA LEU A 10 -11.32 13.56 -0.28
C LEU A 10 -11.24 14.53 0.88
N ASP A 11 -11.11 14.00 2.09
CA ASP A 11 -10.75 14.80 3.26
C ASP A 11 -9.32 15.31 3.12
N GLU A 12 -9.18 16.63 3.03
CA GLU A 12 -7.89 17.28 2.87
C GLU A 12 -6.96 17.07 4.08
N ARG A 13 -7.52 16.93 5.29
CA ARG A 13 -6.73 16.65 6.51
C ARG A 13 -6.07 15.28 6.41
N LEU A 14 -6.82 14.28 5.96
CA LEU A 14 -6.30 12.94 5.73
C LEU A 14 -5.18 12.94 4.69
N VAL A 15 -5.39 13.63 3.55
CA VAL A 15 -4.39 13.76 2.50
C VAL A 15 -3.12 14.44 3.01
N ARG A 16 -3.22 15.50 3.81
CA ARG A 16 -2.05 16.17 4.41
C ARG A 16 -1.29 15.25 5.37
N ASN A 17 -2.00 14.48 6.19
CA ASN A 17 -1.39 13.56 7.13
C ASN A 17 -0.70 12.40 6.40
N ALA A 18 -1.36 11.79 5.42
CA ALA A 18 -0.78 10.75 4.58
C ALA A 18 0.47 11.26 3.85
N ARG A 19 0.44 12.48 3.31
CA ARG A 19 1.59 13.08 2.63
C ARG A 19 2.82 13.21 3.55
N LYS A 20 2.62 13.58 4.81
CA LYS A 20 3.71 13.67 5.81
C LYS A 20 4.31 12.31 6.12
N VAL A 21 3.46 11.30 6.36
CA VAL A 21 3.89 9.93 6.66
C VAL A 21 4.65 9.32 5.49
N LEU A 22 4.11 9.46 4.28
CA LEU A 22 4.66 8.88 3.06
C LEU A 22 5.78 9.72 2.44
N LYS A 23 6.06 10.92 2.98
CA LYS A 23 7.01 11.91 2.44
C LYS A 23 6.79 12.21 0.95
N ALA A 24 5.52 12.21 0.53
CA ALA A 24 5.14 12.36 -0.88
C ALA A 24 5.24 13.83 -1.34
N LYS A 25 5.66 14.02 -2.60
CA LYS A 25 5.90 15.33 -3.21
C LYS A 25 4.62 16.00 -3.70
N SER A 26 3.61 15.22 -4.10
CA SER A 26 2.34 15.73 -4.62
C SER A 26 1.12 15.02 -4.04
N ARG A 27 -0.08 15.60 -4.24
CA ARG A 27 -1.36 14.99 -3.84
C ARG A 27 -1.60 13.68 -4.57
N THR A 28 -1.35 13.65 -5.88
CA THR A 28 -1.44 12.44 -6.70
C THR A 28 -0.51 11.35 -6.19
N GLN A 29 0.77 11.69 -5.95
CA GLN A 29 1.73 10.73 -5.41
C GLN A 29 1.32 10.20 -4.04
N THR A 30 0.76 11.07 -3.18
CA THR A 30 0.24 10.66 -1.87
C THR A 30 -0.85 9.59 -2.02
N ILE A 31 -1.79 9.78 -2.95
CA ILE A 31 -2.89 8.84 -3.19
C ILE A 31 -2.35 7.52 -3.73
N GLU A 32 -1.48 7.56 -4.74
CA GLU A 32 -0.88 6.37 -5.35
C GLU A 32 -0.11 5.54 -4.32
N MET A 33 0.78 6.16 -3.56
CA MET A 33 1.56 5.48 -2.52
C MET A 33 0.66 4.92 -1.41
N SER A 34 -0.44 5.61 -1.07
CA SER A 34 -1.40 5.11 -0.09
C SER A 34 -2.11 3.85 -0.58
N LEU A 35 -2.49 3.79 -1.85
CA LEU A 35 -3.12 2.62 -2.45
C LEU A 35 -2.14 1.44 -2.54
N GLU A 36 -0.90 1.70 -2.95
CA GLU A 36 0.17 0.69 -2.97
C GLU A 36 0.41 0.12 -1.58
N ALA A 37 0.50 0.97 -0.54
CA ALA A 37 0.69 0.51 0.83
C ALA A 37 -0.43 -0.43 1.31
N VAL A 38 -1.69 -0.16 0.94
CA VAL A 38 -2.82 -1.03 1.28
C VAL A 38 -2.73 -2.38 0.55
N VAL A 39 -2.32 -2.37 -0.72
CA VAL A 39 -2.12 -3.60 -1.50
C VAL A 39 -1.00 -4.45 -0.92
N GLU A 40 0.15 -3.86 -0.59
CA GLU A 40 1.27 -4.56 0.03
C GLU A 40 0.91 -5.10 1.42
N LEU A 41 0.22 -4.31 2.25
CA LEU A 41 -0.29 -4.76 3.54
C LEU A 41 -1.16 -6.02 3.40
N ASN A 42 -2.03 -6.05 2.39
CA ASN A 42 -2.88 -7.20 2.11
C ASN A 42 -2.07 -8.43 1.67
N LYS A 43 -1.04 -8.25 0.85
CA LYS A 43 -0.11 -9.34 0.48
C LYS A 43 0.59 -9.90 1.72
N HIS A 44 1.12 -9.02 2.57
CA HIS A 44 1.76 -9.43 3.82
C HIS A 44 0.81 -10.19 4.75
N ARG A 45 -0.44 -9.71 4.90
CA ARG A 45 -1.45 -10.42 5.70
C ARG A 45 -1.69 -11.83 5.18
N LYS A 46 -1.86 -12.01 3.86
CA LYS A 46 -2.04 -13.33 3.25
C LYS A 46 -0.83 -14.25 3.48
N LEU A 47 0.39 -13.72 3.38
CA LEU A 47 1.60 -14.49 3.67
C LEU A 47 1.63 -14.92 5.15
N ILE A 48 1.34 -14.01 6.07
CA ILE A 48 1.26 -14.33 7.50
C ILE A 48 0.19 -15.39 7.75
N GLU A 49 -1.01 -15.24 7.21
CA GLU A 49 -2.09 -16.24 7.36
C GLU A 49 -1.70 -17.61 6.80
N LYS A 50 -1.02 -17.64 5.64
CA LYS A 50 -0.59 -18.88 4.99
C LYS A 50 0.48 -19.63 5.80
N TYR A 51 1.36 -18.90 6.48
CA TYR A 51 2.58 -19.45 7.06
C TYR A 51 2.64 -19.39 8.61
N SER A 52 1.75 -18.64 9.27
CA SER A 52 1.72 -18.53 10.74
C SER A 52 1.48 -19.89 11.40
N GLY A 53 2.44 -20.33 12.22
CA GLY A 53 2.41 -21.60 12.94
C GLY A 53 2.58 -22.86 12.09
N LYS A 54 2.77 -22.72 10.77
CA LYS A 54 2.85 -23.85 9.82
C LYS A 54 4.08 -23.81 8.91
N ALA A 55 4.79 -22.68 8.86
CA ALA A 55 5.95 -22.51 8.01
C ALA A 55 7.10 -23.44 8.39
N ARG A 56 7.73 -24.05 7.40
CA ARG A 56 8.99 -24.79 7.51
C ARG A 56 10.13 -23.99 6.89
N PRO A 57 11.40 -24.21 7.31
CA PRO A 57 12.55 -23.66 6.61
C PRO A 57 12.51 -24.10 5.13
N GLY A 58 12.32 -23.15 4.20
CA GLY A 58 12.16 -23.39 2.76
C GLY A 58 10.84 -22.89 2.15
N ASP A 59 9.80 -22.66 2.95
CA ASP A 59 8.48 -22.23 2.45
C ASP A 59 8.46 -20.82 1.83
N PHE A 60 9.49 -20.02 2.10
CA PHE A 60 9.67 -18.65 1.60
C PHE A 60 10.54 -18.57 0.34
N GLU A 61 11.17 -19.65 -0.11
CA GLU A 61 12.07 -19.63 -1.29
C GLU A 61 11.32 -19.54 -2.64
N ARG A 62 10.00 -19.77 -2.64
CA ARG A 62 9.13 -19.73 -3.84
C ARG A 62 7.99 -18.70 -3.76
N SER A 63 7.98 -17.83 -2.73
CA SER A 63 6.90 -16.87 -2.49
C SER A 63 7.14 -15.51 -3.15
#